data_AF-A0AAF0LX79-F1
#
_entry.id   AF-A0AAF0LX79-F1
#
_cell.length_a   1.000
_cell.length_b   1.000
_cell.length_c   1.000
_cell.angle_alpha   90.00
_cell.angle_beta   90.00
_cell.angle_gamma   90.00
#
_symmetry.space_group_name_H-M   'P 1'
#
loop_
_entity.id
_entity.type
_entity.pdbx_description
1 polymer ?
#
loop_
_entity_poly.entity_id
_entity_poly.type
_entity_poly.pdbx_seq_one_letter_code
_entity_poly.pdbx_strand_id
1 'polypeptide(L)'
;MSWGRLSFAVQALGGAAWWVAVFTVPGVRTATLGSLDAVLVAAFDVPLFVLASALAAAGLRSAAVVTTVWTALVMTGLAVWATVTTEAGAGVLVMIGAAVGSSLALALVLLGRLPTEWVTSGPLRFRTADPSATRRRHVRATVVQIVVFWGLLLGVVPLVIAFAEHRWELHPPWPKAVVLAAVIVGAVVLVTASALGIAAAATMSTQGAGTPLPSAMTNRLVVAGPYRSVRNPMALAGIAQGVAVGLLFSSWMVVVYALAGSIVWNCVVRPLEEADLEHRFGDDFRRYAARVRCWVPRWPVPASAPVDAISPPRR
;
A
#
# COMPACT_ATOMS: atom_id res chain seq x y z
N MET A 1 2.74 27.85 -7.15
CA MET A 1 1.52 27.00 -7.14
C MET A 1 1.69 25.96 -6.04
N SER A 2 0.63 25.61 -5.29
CA SER A 2 0.71 24.50 -4.32
C SER A 2 0.85 23.16 -5.04
N TRP A 3 1.44 22.16 -4.39
CA TRP A 3 1.60 20.82 -4.95
C TRP A 3 0.29 20.22 -5.45
N GLY A 4 -0.82 20.39 -4.71
CA GLY A 4 -2.14 19.93 -5.16
C GLY A 4 -2.62 20.60 -6.46
N ARG A 5 -2.36 21.90 -6.63
CA ARG A 5 -2.70 22.62 -7.87
C ARG A 5 -1.82 22.20 -9.04
N LEU A 6 -0.54 21.91 -8.80
CA LEU A 6 0.36 21.39 -9.81
C LEU A 6 -0.10 20.00 -10.29
N SER A 7 -0.52 19.12 -9.37
CA SER A 7 -1.06 17.80 -9.73
C SER A 7 -2.28 17.90 -10.64
N PHE A 8 -3.21 18.82 -10.36
CA PHE A 8 -4.35 19.05 -11.25
C PHE A 8 -3.96 19.65 -12.61
N ALA A 9 -2.90 20.47 -12.67
CA ALA A 9 -2.38 20.97 -13.95
C ALA A 9 -1.81 19.83 -14.81
N VAL A 10 -1.02 18.94 -14.20
CA VAL A 10 -0.49 17.74 -14.85
C VAL A 10 -1.62 16.82 -15.29
N GLN A 11 -2.65 16.64 -14.45
CA GLN A 11 -3.83 15.85 -14.77
C GLN A 11 -4.61 16.42 -15.97
N ALA A 12 -4.81 17.74 -16.03
CA ALA A 12 -5.50 18.39 -17.14
C ALA A 12 -4.74 18.19 -18.46
N LEU A 13 -3.41 18.42 -18.45
CA LEU A 13 -2.56 18.23 -19.63
C LEU A 13 -2.52 16.77 -20.06
N GLY A 14 -2.39 15.84 -19.10
CA GLY A 14 -2.40 14.40 -19.36
C GLY A 14 -3.73 13.93 -19.93
N GLY A 15 -4.85 14.38 -19.37
CA GLY A 15 -6.19 14.07 -19.86
C GLY A 15 -6.45 14.63 -21.26
N ALA A 16 -6.03 15.86 -21.54
CA ALA A 16 -6.13 16.45 -22.87
C ALA A 16 -5.29 15.67 -23.89
N ALA A 17 -4.04 15.35 -23.57
CA ALA A 17 -3.17 14.56 -24.43
C ALA A 17 -3.72 13.15 -24.68
N TRP A 18 -4.31 12.52 -23.66
CA TRP A 18 -4.94 11.22 -23.79
C TRP A 18 -6.17 11.27 -24.71
N TRP A 19 -7.04 12.27 -24.57
CA TRP A 19 -8.19 12.44 -25.48
C TRP A 19 -7.77 12.66 -26.93
N VAL A 20 -6.72 13.45 -27.18
CA VAL A 20 -6.13 13.56 -28.52
C VAL A 20 -5.69 12.18 -29.00
N ALA A 21 -4.96 11.42 -28.17
CA ALA A 21 -4.49 10.09 -28.52
C ALA A 21 -5.64 9.11 -28.83
N VAL A 22 -6.76 9.15 -28.11
CA VAL A 22 -7.95 8.34 -28.38
C VAL A 22 -8.49 8.58 -29.80
N PHE A 23 -8.48 9.81 -30.29
CA PHE A 23 -8.97 10.12 -31.64
C PHE A 23 -7.92 9.93 -32.74
N THR A 24 -6.62 9.99 -32.40
CA THR A 24 -5.53 9.88 -33.40
C THR A 24 -4.91 8.48 -33.50
N VAL A 25 -4.97 7.68 -32.44
CA VAL A 25 -4.28 6.38 -32.35
C VAL A 25 -5.30 5.28 -32.04
N PRO A 26 -5.69 4.44 -33.03
CA PRO A 26 -6.71 3.41 -32.85
C PRO A 26 -6.42 2.44 -31.71
N GLY A 27 -5.15 2.07 -31.51
CA GLY A 27 -4.74 1.17 -30.43
C GLY A 27 -4.97 1.75 -29.03
N VAL A 28 -4.86 3.06 -28.85
CA VAL A 28 -5.18 3.72 -27.57
C VAL A 28 -6.68 3.64 -27.32
N ARG A 29 -7.50 3.95 -28.34
CA ARG A 29 -8.96 3.86 -28.23
C ARG A 29 -9.42 2.46 -27.85
N THR A 30 -8.97 1.43 -28.56
CA THR A 30 -9.41 0.05 -28.28
C THR A 30 -8.92 -0.43 -26.91
N ALA A 31 -7.67 -0.14 -26.55
CA ALA A 31 -7.11 -0.57 -25.26
C ALA A 31 -7.75 0.12 -24.05
N THR A 32 -8.21 1.37 -24.20
CA THR A 32 -8.67 2.20 -23.06
C THR A 32 -10.17 2.45 -23.01
N LEU A 33 -10.87 2.36 -24.14
CA LEU A 33 -12.33 2.54 -24.22
C LEU A 33 -13.05 1.33 -24.83
N GLY A 34 -12.35 0.45 -25.54
CA GLY A 34 -12.97 -0.70 -26.20
C GLY A 34 -14.03 -0.26 -27.22
N SER A 35 -15.23 -0.84 -27.09
CA SER A 35 -16.41 -0.55 -27.90
C SER A 35 -17.21 0.69 -27.45
N LEU A 36 -16.81 1.36 -26.37
CA LEU A 36 -17.49 2.58 -25.91
C LEU A 36 -17.45 3.67 -26.98
N ASP A 37 -18.55 4.43 -27.08
CA ASP A 37 -18.63 5.59 -27.95
C ASP A 37 -17.72 6.71 -27.43
N ALA A 38 -16.57 6.86 -28.09
CA ALA A 38 -15.57 7.85 -27.71
C ALA A 38 -16.11 9.29 -27.76
N VAL A 39 -17.04 9.61 -28.66
CA VAL A 39 -17.62 10.97 -28.76
C VAL A 39 -18.52 11.23 -27.57
N LEU A 40 -19.37 10.27 -27.22
CA LEU A 40 -20.26 10.39 -26.06
C LEU A 40 -19.45 10.50 -24.76
N VAL A 41 -18.45 9.64 -24.57
CA VAL A 41 -17.59 9.68 -23.38
C VAL A 41 -16.81 11.01 -23.33
N ALA A 42 -16.28 11.49 -24.46
CA ALA A 42 -15.58 12.78 -24.52
C ALA A 42 -16.48 13.96 -24.15
N ALA A 43 -17.76 13.93 -24.56
CA ALA A 43 -18.69 15.01 -24.30
C ALA A 43 -18.90 15.28 -22.80
N PHE A 44 -18.79 14.25 -21.96
CA PHE A 44 -18.85 14.38 -20.50
C PHE A 44 -17.46 14.53 -19.87
N ASP A 45 -16.49 13.73 -20.33
CA ASP A 45 -15.19 13.65 -19.68
C ASP A 45 -14.33 14.90 -19.96
N VAL A 46 -14.37 15.47 -21.16
CA VAL A 46 -13.59 16.69 -21.45
C VAL A 46 -13.99 17.86 -20.53
N PRO A 47 -15.29 18.17 -20.33
CA PRO A 47 -15.69 19.19 -19.36
C PRO A 47 -15.40 18.81 -17.89
N LEU A 48 -15.79 17.60 -17.48
CA LEU A 48 -15.81 17.21 -16.06
C LEU A 48 -14.47 16.71 -15.54
N PHE A 49 -13.57 16.26 -16.42
CA PHE A 49 -12.22 15.85 -16.08
C PHE A 49 -11.19 16.89 -16.53
N VAL A 50 -11.06 17.16 -17.83
CA VAL A 50 -9.97 17.99 -18.37
C VAL A 50 -10.13 19.46 -17.98
N LEU A 51 -11.27 20.07 -18.31
CA LEU A 51 -11.52 21.48 -18.00
C LEU A 51 -11.66 21.71 -16.50
N ALA A 52 -12.37 20.84 -15.78
CA ALA A 52 -12.46 20.91 -14.32
C ALA A 52 -11.07 20.79 -13.64
N SER A 53 -10.18 19.91 -14.14
CA SER A 53 -8.79 19.84 -13.65
C SER A 53 -8.02 21.13 -13.93
N ALA A 54 -8.19 21.75 -15.11
CA ALA A 54 -7.56 23.04 -15.41
C ALA A 54 -8.07 24.17 -14.49
N LEU A 55 -9.37 24.20 -14.21
CA LEU A 55 -9.97 25.15 -13.25
C LEU A 55 -9.50 24.89 -11.81
N ALA A 56 -9.37 23.63 -11.41
CA ALA A 56 -8.80 23.24 -10.13
C ALA A 56 -7.34 23.71 -10.01
N ALA A 57 -6.55 23.56 -11.07
CA ALA A 57 -5.19 24.07 -11.17
C ALA A 57 -5.13 25.61 -11.10
N ALA A 58 -6.13 26.31 -11.64
CA ALA A 58 -6.27 27.76 -11.53
C ALA A 58 -6.64 28.23 -10.10
N GLY A 59 -7.13 27.33 -9.25
CA GLY A 59 -7.41 27.58 -7.84
C GLY A 59 -8.87 27.38 -7.42
N LEU A 60 -9.74 26.95 -8.33
CA LEU A 60 -11.16 26.74 -8.03
C LEU A 60 -11.37 25.43 -7.27
N ARG A 61 -11.64 25.53 -5.95
CA ARG A 61 -11.78 24.35 -5.07
C ARG A 61 -12.97 23.47 -5.43
N SER A 62 -14.09 24.04 -5.86
CA SER A 62 -15.26 23.27 -6.30
C SER A 62 -14.94 22.42 -7.53
N ALA A 63 -14.17 22.96 -8.48
CA ALA A 63 -13.71 22.21 -9.65
C ALA A 63 -12.78 21.04 -9.27
N ALA A 64 -11.94 21.22 -8.24
CA ALA A 64 -11.12 20.13 -7.69
C ALA A 64 -12.00 18.98 -7.14
N VAL A 65 -13.08 19.30 -6.42
CA VAL A 65 -14.03 18.28 -5.93
C VAL A 65 -14.73 17.60 -7.11
N VAL A 66 -15.25 18.38 -8.06
CA VAL A 66 -15.98 17.86 -9.24
C VAL A 66 -15.11 16.90 -10.03
N THR A 67 -13.87 17.30 -10.39
CA THR A 67 -12.99 16.43 -11.18
C THR A 67 -12.65 15.16 -10.42
N THR A 68 -12.35 15.23 -9.11
CA THR A 68 -11.99 14.03 -8.34
C THR A 68 -13.16 13.05 -8.23
N VAL A 69 -14.37 13.55 -7.97
CA VAL A 69 -15.58 12.72 -7.91
C VAL A 69 -15.86 12.09 -9.28
N TRP A 70 -15.77 12.88 -10.34
CA TRP A 70 -15.96 12.40 -11.71
C TRP A 70 -14.92 11.32 -12.07
N THR A 71 -13.64 11.54 -11.78
CA THR A 71 -12.58 10.54 -12.01
C THR A 71 -12.85 9.23 -11.28
N ALA A 72 -13.36 9.27 -10.05
CA ALA A 72 -13.72 8.06 -9.30
C ALA A 72 -14.94 7.33 -9.91
N LEU A 73 -15.93 8.08 -10.40
CA LEU A 73 -17.09 7.53 -11.11
C LEU A 73 -16.68 6.86 -12.41
N VAL A 74 -15.87 7.53 -13.24
CA VAL A 74 -15.35 6.96 -14.50
C VAL A 74 -14.50 5.73 -14.23
N MET A 75 -13.60 5.76 -13.23
CA MET A 75 -12.80 4.60 -12.84
C MET A 75 -13.68 3.40 -12.48
N THR A 76 -14.73 3.63 -11.69
CA THR A 76 -15.63 2.57 -11.23
C THR A 76 -16.50 2.04 -12.38
N GLY A 77 -17.07 2.94 -13.18
CA GLY A 77 -17.87 2.60 -14.35
C GLY A 77 -17.07 1.81 -15.38
N LEU A 78 -15.83 2.23 -15.65
CA LEU A 78 -14.93 1.55 -16.57
C LEU A 78 -14.47 0.20 -16.02
N ALA A 79 -14.22 0.08 -14.71
CA ALA A 79 -13.90 -1.19 -14.07
C ALA A 79 -15.07 -2.18 -14.19
N VAL A 80 -16.32 -1.74 -13.96
CA VAL A 80 -17.51 -2.57 -14.16
C VAL A 80 -17.63 -2.96 -15.63
N TRP A 81 -17.50 -2.00 -16.56
CA TRP A 81 -17.55 -2.25 -17.99
C TRP A 81 -16.52 -3.29 -18.42
N ALA A 82 -15.26 -3.11 -18.06
CA ALA A 82 -14.17 -4.04 -18.38
C ALA A 82 -14.41 -5.43 -17.77
N THR A 83 -14.96 -5.48 -16.55
CA THR A 83 -15.30 -6.75 -15.88
C THR A 83 -16.48 -7.47 -16.54
N VAL A 84 -17.37 -6.76 -17.24
CA VAL A 84 -18.51 -7.36 -17.95
C VAL A 84 -18.14 -7.71 -19.39
N THR A 85 -17.37 -6.86 -20.07
CA THR A 85 -17.15 -6.96 -21.52
C THR A 85 -15.78 -7.53 -21.93
N THR A 86 -14.82 -7.60 -21.01
CA THR A 86 -13.38 -7.92 -21.23
C THR A 86 -12.60 -6.85 -21.97
N GLU A 87 -13.24 -5.72 -22.30
CA GLU A 87 -12.61 -4.63 -23.03
C GLU A 87 -12.05 -3.54 -22.10
N ALA A 88 -11.32 -2.57 -22.66
CA ALA A 88 -10.92 -1.34 -21.97
C ALA A 88 -10.06 -1.51 -20.69
N GLY A 89 -9.44 -2.68 -20.49
CA GLY A 89 -8.67 -2.99 -19.29
C GLY A 89 -7.53 -2.01 -19.00
N ALA A 90 -6.82 -1.55 -20.03
CA ALA A 90 -5.76 -0.56 -19.85
C ALA A 90 -6.32 0.80 -19.38
N GLY A 91 -7.54 1.14 -19.80
CA GLY A 91 -8.25 2.33 -19.34
C GLY A 91 -8.53 2.27 -17.84
N VAL A 92 -8.92 1.10 -17.31
CA VAL A 92 -9.14 0.92 -15.87
C VAL A 92 -7.87 1.24 -15.07
N LEU A 93 -6.71 0.75 -15.51
CA LEU A 93 -5.43 1.02 -14.85
C LEU A 93 -5.08 2.52 -14.84
N VAL A 94 -5.23 3.18 -15.99
CA VAL A 94 -5.00 4.62 -16.12
C VAL A 94 -5.93 5.39 -15.16
N MET A 95 -7.20 4.99 -15.10
CA MET A 95 -8.19 5.63 -14.24
C MET A 95 -7.99 5.35 -12.75
N ILE A 96 -7.46 4.18 -12.36
CA ILE A 96 -7.01 3.93 -10.97
C ILE A 96 -5.92 4.92 -10.59
N GLY A 97 -4.89 5.07 -11.44
CA GLY A 97 -3.81 6.03 -11.22
C GLY A 97 -4.32 7.48 -11.12
N ALA A 98 -5.19 7.88 -12.05
CA ALA A 98 -5.81 9.20 -12.05
C ALA A 98 -6.66 9.44 -10.80
N ALA A 99 -7.48 8.46 -10.37
CA ALA A 99 -8.33 8.59 -9.19
C ALA A 99 -7.51 8.72 -7.90
N VAL A 100 -6.44 7.93 -7.74
CA VAL A 100 -5.50 8.05 -6.61
C VAL A 100 -4.83 9.42 -6.63
N GLY A 101 -4.30 9.85 -7.78
CA GLY A 101 -3.66 11.16 -7.95
C GLY A 101 -4.60 12.32 -7.64
N SER A 102 -5.81 12.29 -8.20
CA SER A 102 -6.90 13.25 -7.94
C SER A 102 -7.28 13.32 -6.47
N SER A 103 -7.35 12.18 -5.78
CA SER A 103 -7.72 12.13 -4.36
C SER A 103 -6.64 12.73 -3.47
N LEU A 104 -5.37 12.41 -3.75
CA LEU A 104 -4.23 13.01 -3.04
C LEU A 104 -4.13 14.52 -3.31
N ALA A 105 -4.31 14.94 -4.57
CA ALA A 105 -4.32 16.34 -4.95
C ALA A 105 -5.46 17.12 -4.28
N LEU A 106 -6.66 16.53 -4.22
CA LEU A 106 -7.80 17.11 -3.54
C LEU A 106 -7.55 17.29 -2.04
N ALA A 107 -7.00 16.27 -1.37
CA ALA A 107 -6.62 16.37 0.03
C ALA A 107 -5.63 17.53 0.26
N LEU A 108 -4.62 17.69 -0.60
CA LEU A 108 -3.69 18.82 -0.53
C LEU A 108 -4.36 20.18 -0.77
N VAL A 109 -5.33 20.26 -1.68
CA VAL A 109 -6.05 21.52 -1.98
C VAL A 109 -7.01 21.91 -0.85
N LEU A 110 -7.71 20.95 -0.24
CA LEU A 110 -8.71 21.20 0.79
C LEU A 110 -8.11 21.31 2.20
N LEU A 111 -7.18 20.42 2.55
CA LEU A 111 -6.63 20.29 3.90
C LEU A 111 -5.23 20.92 4.03
N GLY A 112 -4.56 21.24 2.92
CA GLY A 112 -3.18 21.74 2.92
C GLY A 112 -2.13 20.66 3.27
N ARG A 113 -2.55 19.44 3.61
CA ARG A 113 -1.71 18.30 3.97
C ARG A 113 -2.40 16.99 3.60
N LEU A 114 -1.62 15.91 3.52
CA LEU A 114 -2.19 14.56 3.44
C LEU A 114 -2.58 14.11 4.86
N PRO A 115 -3.84 13.69 5.11
CA PRO A 115 -4.29 13.28 6.42
C PRO A 115 -3.80 11.86 6.74
N THR A 116 -2.48 11.72 6.91
CA THR A 116 -1.80 10.46 7.21
C THR A 116 -2.32 9.81 8.50
N GLU A 117 -2.81 10.62 9.44
CA GLU A 117 -3.44 10.18 10.68
C GLU A 117 -4.67 9.28 10.47
N TRP A 118 -5.35 9.40 9.32
CA TRP A 118 -6.50 8.56 8.99
C TRP A 118 -6.10 7.10 8.72
N VAL A 119 -4.88 6.86 8.23
CA VAL A 119 -4.38 5.50 7.97
C VAL A 119 -4.26 4.71 9.29
N THR A 120 -3.93 5.41 10.37
CA THR A 120 -3.83 4.84 11.72
C THR A 120 -5.11 5.03 12.54
N SER A 121 -6.24 5.34 11.90
CA SER A 121 -7.54 5.53 12.57
C SER A 121 -8.41 4.26 12.48
N GLY A 122 -9.40 4.12 13.37
CA GLY A 122 -10.33 2.98 13.34
C GLY A 122 -9.72 1.64 13.82
N PRO A 123 -9.92 0.52 13.10
CA PRO A 123 -9.47 -0.81 13.53
C PRO A 123 -7.93 -0.98 13.53
N LEU A 124 -7.20 -0.08 12.87
CA LEU A 124 -5.73 -0.03 12.86
C LEU A 124 -5.15 0.95 13.89
N ARG A 125 -5.99 1.51 14.78
CA ARG A 125 -5.54 2.42 15.82
C ARG A 125 -4.61 1.73 16.80
N PHE A 126 -3.48 2.38 17.07
CA PHE A 126 -2.55 1.98 18.12
C PHE A 126 -3.27 1.92 19.47
N ARG A 127 -3.36 0.72 20.06
CA ARG A 127 -3.93 0.49 21.39
C ARG A 127 -2.96 -0.37 22.19
N THR A 128 -2.79 -0.04 23.46
CA THR A 128 -2.11 -0.91 24.41
C THR A 128 -3.05 -2.07 24.78
N ALA A 129 -2.48 -3.25 25.02
CA ALA A 129 -3.26 -4.41 25.44
C ALA A 129 -4.01 -4.10 26.75
N ASP A 130 -5.29 -4.47 26.82
CA ASP A 130 -6.10 -4.35 28.03
C ASP A 130 -5.53 -5.26 29.14
N PRO A 131 -5.02 -4.70 30.25
CA PRO A 131 -4.42 -5.50 31.31
C PRO A 131 -5.43 -6.37 32.08
N SER A 132 -6.74 -6.15 31.89
CA SER A 132 -7.82 -6.84 32.63
C SER A 132 -8.34 -8.12 31.95
N ALA A 133 -7.98 -8.37 30.68
CA ALA A 133 -8.51 -9.50 29.93
C ALA A 133 -7.72 -10.81 30.14
N THR A 134 -8.43 -11.94 30.13
CA THR A 134 -7.83 -13.26 30.37
C THR A 134 -6.85 -13.64 29.25
N ARG A 135 -5.71 -14.26 29.60
CA ARG A 135 -4.66 -14.72 28.64
C ARG A 135 -5.22 -15.45 27.42
N ARG A 136 -6.21 -16.35 27.60
CA ARG A 136 -6.86 -17.08 26.49
C ARG A 136 -7.61 -16.17 25.51
N ARG A 137 -8.24 -15.09 25.99
CA ARG A 137 -8.96 -14.12 25.17
C ARG A 137 -8.00 -13.30 24.31
N HIS A 138 -6.87 -12.87 24.88
CA HIS A 138 -5.82 -12.16 24.12
C HIS A 138 -5.21 -13.02 23.02
N VAL A 139 -4.89 -14.29 23.32
CA VAL A 139 -4.34 -15.22 22.33
C VAL A 139 -5.33 -15.47 21.21
N ARG A 140 -6.60 -15.77 21.52
CA ARG A 140 -7.63 -16.00 20.49
C ARG A 140 -7.87 -14.76 19.64
N ALA A 141 -8.00 -13.58 20.25
CA ALA A 141 -8.21 -12.33 19.51
C ALA A 141 -7.03 -12.02 18.58
N THR A 142 -5.79 -12.22 19.06
CA THR A 142 -4.56 -12.05 18.26
C THR A 142 -4.52 -13.02 17.09
N VAL A 143 -4.80 -14.30 17.30
CA VAL A 143 -4.81 -15.31 16.23
C VAL A 143 -5.88 -15.00 15.19
N VAL A 144 -7.11 -14.66 15.61
CA VAL A 144 -8.19 -14.28 14.68
C VAL A 144 -7.79 -13.03 13.89
N GLN A 145 -7.26 -12.00 14.55
CA GLN A 145 -6.83 -10.78 13.88
C GLN A 145 -5.72 -11.06 12.85
N ILE A 146 -4.73 -11.89 13.19
CA ILE A 146 -3.66 -12.29 12.28
C ILE A 146 -4.24 -13.05 11.08
N VAL A 147 -5.06 -14.07 11.32
CA VAL A 147 -5.62 -14.90 10.23
C VAL A 147 -6.50 -14.07 9.31
N VAL A 148 -7.36 -13.20 9.86
CA VAL A 148 -8.24 -12.34 9.07
C VAL A 148 -7.41 -11.30 8.30
N PHE A 149 -6.49 -10.61 8.96
CA PHE A 149 -5.69 -9.56 8.31
C PHE A 149 -4.77 -10.11 7.22
N TRP A 150 -3.99 -11.14 7.53
CA TRP A 150 -3.08 -11.76 6.57
C TRP A 150 -3.81 -12.57 5.51
N GLY A 151 -4.88 -13.28 5.86
CA GLY A 151 -5.73 -13.99 4.89
C GLY A 151 -6.39 -13.03 3.91
N LEU A 152 -6.80 -11.85 4.37
CA LEU A 152 -7.31 -10.79 3.49
C LEU A 152 -6.20 -10.23 2.59
N LEU A 153 -5.07 -9.78 3.15
CA LEU A 153 -4.04 -9.06 2.39
C LEU A 153 -3.15 -9.94 1.50
N LEU A 154 -2.94 -11.21 1.86
CA LEU A 154 -2.13 -12.17 1.10
C LEU A 154 -2.96 -13.21 0.36
N GLY A 155 -4.25 -13.36 0.67
CA GLY A 155 -5.14 -14.32 0.02
C GLY A 155 -6.20 -13.63 -0.83
N VAL A 156 -7.21 -13.05 -0.17
CA VAL A 156 -8.42 -12.54 -0.84
C VAL A 156 -8.10 -11.37 -1.78
N VAL A 157 -7.37 -10.35 -1.31
CA VAL A 157 -7.06 -9.16 -2.12
C VAL A 157 -6.22 -9.54 -3.36
N PRO A 158 -5.10 -10.29 -3.22
CA PRO A 158 -4.36 -10.77 -4.38
C PRO A 158 -5.19 -11.61 -5.35
N LEU A 159 -6.08 -12.48 -4.84
CA LEU A 159 -6.96 -13.29 -5.69
C LEU A 159 -7.90 -12.41 -6.52
N VAL A 160 -8.51 -11.40 -5.90
CA VAL A 160 -9.38 -10.43 -6.61
C VAL A 160 -8.58 -9.65 -7.65
N ILE A 161 -7.37 -9.21 -7.33
CA ILE A 161 -6.50 -8.49 -8.26
C ILE A 161 -6.09 -9.38 -9.44
N ALA A 162 -5.67 -10.63 -9.19
CA ALA A 162 -5.30 -11.56 -10.24
C ALA A 162 -6.50 -11.93 -11.13
N PHE A 163 -7.68 -12.09 -10.53
CA PHE A 163 -8.93 -12.26 -11.28
C PHE A 163 -9.21 -11.06 -12.18
N ALA A 164 -9.10 -9.84 -11.65
CA ALA A 164 -9.29 -8.62 -12.44
C ALA A 164 -8.25 -8.49 -13.56
N GLU A 165 -6.97 -8.79 -13.29
CA GLU A 165 -5.90 -8.78 -14.31
C GLU A 165 -6.24 -9.68 -15.49
N HIS A 166 -6.70 -10.91 -15.22
CA HIS A 166 -7.10 -11.84 -16.28
C HIS A 166 -8.37 -11.38 -16.98
N ARG A 167 -9.36 -10.90 -16.21
CA ARG A 167 -10.67 -10.50 -16.73
C ARG A 167 -10.63 -9.23 -17.56
N TRP A 168 -9.65 -8.37 -17.32
CA TRP A 168 -9.39 -7.13 -18.07
C TRP A 168 -8.36 -7.32 -19.19
N GLU A 169 -7.97 -8.57 -19.49
CA GLU A 169 -7.00 -8.90 -20.55
C GLU A 169 -5.63 -8.20 -20.38
N LEU A 170 -5.24 -7.94 -19.12
CA LEU A 170 -3.98 -7.29 -18.75
C LEU A 170 -2.87 -8.31 -18.43
N HIS A 171 -3.20 -9.59 -18.42
CA HIS A 171 -2.26 -10.66 -18.14
C HIS A 171 -1.33 -10.88 -19.34
N PRO A 172 -0.02 -10.66 -19.22
CA PRO A 172 0.88 -10.82 -20.36
C PRO A 172 1.04 -12.30 -20.72
N PRO A 173 1.17 -12.64 -22.02
CA PRO A 173 1.32 -14.02 -22.48
C PRO A 173 2.75 -14.54 -22.24
N TRP A 174 3.14 -14.71 -20.98
CA TRP A 174 4.48 -15.15 -20.62
C TRP A 174 4.75 -16.61 -21.04
N PRO A 175 5.98 -16.94 -21.47
CA PRO A 175 6.36 -18.33 -21.71
C PRO A 175 6.23 -19.17 -20.44
N LYS A 176 5.78 -20.42 -20.57
CA LYS A 176 5.59 -21.35 -19.43
C LYS A 176 6.82 -21.50 -18.55
N ALA A 177 8.02 -21.43 -19.13
CA ALA A 177 9.28 -21.48 -18.39
C ALA A 177 9.47 -20.28 -17.46
N VAL A 178 9.09 -19.08 -17.89
CA VAL A 178 9.15 -17.85 -17.08
C VAL A 178 8.13 -17.91 -15.95
N VAL A 179 6.91 -18.35 -16.25
CA VAL A 179 5.85 -18.59 -15.24
C VAL A 179 6.32 -19.59 -14.20
N LEU A 180 6.89 -20.73 -14.61
CA LEU A 180 7.41 -21.73 -13.69
C LEU A 180 8.54 -21.17 -12.81
N ALA A 181 9.48 -20.44 -13.39
CA ALA A 181 10.55 -19.79 -12.64
C ALA A 181 9.99 -18.77 -11.63
N ALA A 182 9.02 -17.96 -12.02
CA ALA A 182 8.36 -17.01 -11.13
C ALA A 182 7.66 -17.73 -9.96
N VAL A 183 6.95 -18.82 -10.21
CA VAL A 183 6.30 -19.62 -9.16
C VAL A 183 7.33 -20.23 -8.20
N ILE A 184 8.43 -20.79 -8.70
CA ILE A 184 9.49 -21.36 -7.85
C ILE A 184 10.13 -20.27 -6.99
N VAL A 185 10.52 -19.15 -7.58
CA VAL A 185 11.09 -18.01 -6.86
C VAL A 185 10.08 -17.48 -5.83
N GLY A 186 8.82 -17.32 -6.22
CA GLY A 186 7.72 -16.92 -5.34
C GLY A 186 7.57 -17.85 -4.15
N ALA A 187 7.59 -19.17 -4.35
CA ALA A 187 7.51 -20.15 -3.27
C ALA A 187 8.70 -20.03 -2.30
N VAL A 188 9.92 -19.92 -2.83
CA VAL A 188 11.14 -19.76 -2.01
C VAL A 188 11.09 -18.46 -1.20
N VAL A 189 10.72 -17.35 -1.83
CA VAL A 189 10.59 -16.04 -1.16
C VAL A 189 9.48 -16.09 -0.11
N LEU A 190 8.34 -16.71 -0.40
CA LEU A 190 7.23 -16.84 0.56
C LEU A 190 7.66 -17.62 1.80
N VAL A 191 8.33 -18.75 1.63
CA VAL A 191 8.80 -19.59 2.75
C VAL A 191 9.83 -18.85 3.59
N THR A 192 10.83 -18.23 2.95
CA THR A 192 11.88 -17.50 3.68
C THR A 192 11.36 -16.24 4.36
N ALA A 193 10.48 -15.48 3.72
CA ALA A 193 9.83 -14.31 4.32
C ALA A 193 8.89 -14.71 5.47
N SER A 194 8.16 -15.81 5.34
CA SER A 194 7.32 -16.35 6.43
C SER A 194 8.16 -16.79 7.62
N ALA A 195 9.29 -17.45 7.39
CA ALA A 195 10.23 -17.81 8.45
C ALA A 195 10.78 -16.56 9.17
N LEU A 196 11.14 -15.51 8.43
CA LEU A 196 11.55 -14.22 9.00
C LEU A 196 10.42 -13.59 9.84
N GLY A 197 9.20 -13.56 9.31
CA GLY A 197 8.02 -13.01 9.99
C GLY A 197 7.71 -13.76 11.29
N ILE A 198 7.74 -15.09 11.27
CA ILE A 198 7.55 -15.94 12.45
C ILE A 198 8.67 -15.70 13.47
N ALA A 199 9.94 -15.64 13.05
CA ALA A 199 11.06 -15.37 13.95
C ALA A 199 10.96 -13.99 14.60
N ALA A 200 10.53 -12.97 13.84
CA ALA A 200 10.31 -11.62 14.34
C ALA A 200 9.14 -11.57 15.34
N ALA A 201 8.02 -12.21 15.01
CA ALA A 201 6.86 -12.30 15.89
C ALA A 201 7.19 -13.06 17.19
N ALA A 202 7.91 -14.17 17.10
CA ALA A 202 8.36 -14.94 18.26
C ALA A 202 9.30 -14.13 19.16
N THR A 203 10.25 -13.40 18.57
CA THR A 203 11.15 -12.52 19.34
C THR A 203 10.39 -11.40 20.04
N MET A 204 9.42 -10.80 19.35
CA MET A 204 8.59 -9.72 19.90
C MET A 204 7.69 -10.22 21.04
N SER A 205 7.10 -11.41 20.89
CA SER A 205 6.24 -12.03 21.91
C SER A 205 7.02 -12.48 23.14
N THR A 206 8.24 -13.00 22.96
CA THR A 206 9.04 -13.56 24.06
C THR A 206 9.81 -12.49 24.83
N GLN A 207 10.25 -11.42 24.16
CA GLN A 207 11.14 -10.40 24.76
C GLN A 207 10.48 -9.02 24.91
N GLY A 208 9.39 -8.74 24.19
CA GLY A 208 8.72 -7.43 24.20
C GLY A 208 7.53 -7.30 25.17
N ALA A 209 7.10 -8.39 25.81
CA ALA A 209 5.89 -8.44 26.66
C ALA A 209 4.64 -7.81 25.99
N GLY A 210 4.46 -8.06 24.68
CA GLY A 210 3.34 -7.61 23.84
C GLY A 210 3.30 -8.39 22.51
N THR A 211 2.43 -8.01 21.57
CA THR A 211 2.31 -8.65 20.25
C THR A 211 2.70 -7.67 19.13
N PRO A 212 3.01 -8.17 17.92
CA PRO A 212 3.36 -7.32 16.77
C PRO A 212 2.20 -6.52 16.17
N LEU A 213 1.00 -6.61 16.74
CA LEU A 213 -0.18 -5.92 16.23
C LEU A 213 -0.25 -4.50 16.81
N PRO A 214 -0.67 -3.49 16.02
CA PRO A 214 -0.93 -2.13 16.51
C PRO A 214 -1.85 -2.09 17.75
N SER A 215 -2.72 -3.09 17.89
CA SER A 215 -3.70 -3.25 18.98
C SER A 215 -3.14 -3.83 20.29
N ALA A 216 -1.87 -4.23 20.33
CA ALA A 216 -1.22 -4.78 21.54
C ALA A 216 0.31 -4.59 21.53
N MET A 217 0.75 -3.35 21.27
CA MET A 217 2.19 -3.00 21.16
C MET A 217 3.02 -3.35 22.40
N THR A 218 4.29 -3.67 22.17
CA THR A 218 5.26 -4.08 23.20
C THR A 218 5.54 -2.99 24.22
N ASN A 219 5.66 -3.36 25.50
CA ASN A 219 6.00 -2.45 26.60
C ASN A 219 7.51 -2.20 26.74
N ARG A 220 8.32 -2.86 25.92
CA ARG A 220 9.78 -2.77 25.90
C ARG A 220 10.28 -2.66 24.45
N LEU A 221 11.39 -1.96 24.26
CA LEU A 221 12.06 -1.87 22.97
C LEU A 221 12.74 -3.22 22.64
N VAL A 222 12.27 -3.89 21.58
CA VAL A 222 12.80 -5.20 21.17
C VAL A 222 13.97 -5.01 20.21
N VAL A 223 15.18 -5.35 20.66
CA VAL A 223 16.43 -5.22 19.88
C VAL A 223 17.15 -6.57 19.69
N ALA A 224 16.40 -7.67 19.76
CA ALA A 224 16.93 -9.04 19.67
C ALA A 224 16.47 -9.78 18.41
N GLY A 225 17.01 -10.97 18.18
CA GLY A 225 16.64 -11.80 17.03
C GLY A 225 16.80 -11.04 15.70
N PRO A 226 15.82 -11.10 14.79
CA PRO A 226 15.85 -10.36 13.51
C PRO A 226 15.98 -8.84 13.67
N TYR A 227 15.52 -8.27 14.80
CA TYR A 227 15.60 -6.83 15.08
C TYR A 227 17.04 -6.33 15.29
N ARG A 228 18.02 -7.22 15.49
CA ARG A 228 19.45 -6.86 15.52
C ARG A 228 19.98 -6.48 14.15
N SER A 229 19.40 -7.07 13.11
CA SER A 229 19.87 -6.97 11.73
C SER A 229 19.14 -5.88 10.96
N VAL A 230 17.84 -5.73 11.19
CA VAL A 230 16.95 -4.78 10.50
C VAL A 230 15.88 -4.28 11.47
N ARG A 231 15.50 -2.99 11.40
CA ARG A 231 14.56 -2.42 12.40
C ARG A 231 13.14 -2.95 12.27
N ASN A 232 12.68 -3.18 11.04
CA ASN A 232 11.31 -3.56 10.75
C ASN A 232 11.25 -4.90 9.98
N PRO A 233 11.71 -6.01 10.60
CA PRO A 233 11.75 -7.33 9.96
C PRO A 233 10.36 -7.84 9.57
N MET A 234 9.31 -7.44 10.29
CA MET A 234 7.94 -7.83 9.96
C MET A 234 7.37 -7.08 8.75
N ALA A 235 7.68 -5.79 8.61
CA ALA A 235 7.33 -5.05 7.41
C ALA A 235 8.07 -5.61 6.19
N LEU A 236 9.35 -5.92 6.35
CA LEU A 236 10.15 -6.58 5.31
C LEU A 236 9.56 -7.94 4.93
N ALA A 237 9.19 -8.77 5.91
CA ALA A 237 8.53 -10.05 5.67
C ALA A 237 7.20 -9.86 4.93
N GLY A 238 6.33 -8.94 5.37
CA GLY A 238 5.03 -8.70 4.76
C GLY A 238 5.11 -8.22 3.31
N ILE A 239 6.03 -7.30 3.01
CA ILE A 239 6.27 -6.81 1.64
C ILE A 239 6.81 -7.94 0.76
N ALA A 240 7.78 -8.70 1.26
CA ALA A 240 8.34 -9.84 0.54
C ALA A 240 7.29 -10.94 0.29
N GLN A 241 6.41 -11.21 1.26
CA GLN A 241 5.28 -12.12 1.10
C GLN A 241 4.29 -11.61 0.04
N GLY A 242 3.96 -10.32 0.03
CA GLY A 242 3.08 -9.73 -0.99
C GLY A 242 3.65 -9.89 -2.41
N VAL A 243 4.95 -9.60 -2.59
CA VAL A 243 5.64 -9.81 -3.87
C VAL A 243 5.67 -11.30 -4.23
N ALA A 244 5.96 -12.18 -3.28
CA ALA A 244 5.97 -13.62 -3.49
C ALA A 244 4.61 -14.15 -3.94
N VAL A 245 3.51 -13.68 -3.34
CA VAL A 245 2.14 -14.01 -3.77
C VAL A 245 1.89 -13.55 -5.20
N GLY A 246 2.35 -12.35 -5.58
CA GLY A 246 2.27 -11.88 -6.97
C GLY A 246 3.02 -12.79 -7.95
N LEU A 247 4.22 -13.25 -7.58
CA LEU A 247 4.99 -14.21 -8.38
C LEU A 247 4.30 -15.57 -8.48
N LEU A 248 3.69 -16.06 -7.38
CA LEU A 248 2.94 -17.32 -7.37
C LEU A 248 1.70 -17.27 -8.26
N PHE A 249 0.99 -16.14 -8.29
CA PHE A 249 -0.10 -15.92 -9.24
C PHE A 249 0.38 -15.54 -10.64
N SER A 250 1.68 -15.31 -10.84
CA SER A 250 2.25 -14.73 -12.06
C SER A 250 1.53 -13.43 -12.47
N SER A 251 1.05 -12.67 -11.48
CA SER A 251 0.29 -11.44 -11.66
C SER A 251 1.19 -10.24 -11.35
N TRP A 252 1.43 -9.43 -12.36
CA TRP A 252 2.21 -8.21 -12.19
C TRP A 252 1.42 -7.14 -11.41
N MET A 253 0.09 -7.13 -11.52
CA MET A 253 -0.77 -6.22 -10.76
C MET A 253 -0.69 -6.48 -9.26
N VAL A 254 -0.61 -7.75 -8.83
CA VAL A 254 -0.39 -8.11 -7.42
C VAL A 254 0.99 -7.65 -6.94
N VAL A 255 2.02 -7.78 -7.77
CA VAL A 255 3.37 -7.25 -7.44
C VAL A 255 3.33 -5.73 -7.28
N VAL A 256 2.70 -5.01 -8.20
CA VAL A 256 2.53 -3.56 -8.11
C VAL A 256 1.74 -3.17 -6.87
N TYR A 257 0.69 -3.90 -6.52
CA TYR A 257 -0.07 -3.71 -5.28
C TYR A 257 0.83 -3.85 -4.04
N ALA A 258 1.65 -4.90 -3.97
CA ALA A 258 2.57 -5.11 -2.86
C ALA A 258 3.62 -3.99 -2.75
N LEU A 259 4.18 -3.54 -3.88
CA LEU A 259 5.13 -2.44 -3.94
C LEU A 259 4.47 -1.10 -3.57
N ALA A 260 3.26 -0.82 -4.06
CA ALA A 260 2.51 0.37 -3.68
C ALA A 260 2.22 0.39 -2.18
N GLY A 261 1.81 -0.75 -1.61
CA GLY A 261 1.67 -0.93 -0.17
C GLY A 261 2.97 -0.67 0.59
N SER A 262 4.13 -1.11 0.05
CA SER A 262 5.44 -0.84 0.65
C SER A 262 5.79 0.65 0.69
N ILE A 263 5.44 1.40 -0.36
CA ILE A 263 5.67 2.85 -0.44
C ILE A 263 4.78 3.56 0.58
N VAL A 264 3.49 3.21 0.63
CA VAL A 264 2.56 3.75 1.64
C VAL A 264 3.06 3.46 3.05
N TRP A 265 3.47 2.23 3.32
CA TRP A 265 4.00 1.86 4.63
C TRP A 265 5.27 2.67 4.96
N ASN A 266 6.22 2.79 4.03
CA ASN A 266 7.48 3.51 4.27
C ASN A 266 7.29 5.02 4.44
N CYS A 267 6.34 5.63 3.71
CA CYS A 267 6.12 7.07 3.72
C CYS A 267 5.12 7.53 4.80
N VAL A 268 4.21 6.65 5.22
CA VAL A 268 3.12 7.01 6.15
C VAL A 268 3.23 6.26 7.47
N VAL A 269 3.25 4.93 7.43
CA VAL A 269 3.18 4.10 8.64
C VAL A 269 4.49 4.16 9.42
N ARG A 270 5.62 3.98 8.74
CA ARG A 270 6.95 3.99 9.36
C ARG A 270 7.24 5.29 10.13
N PRO A 271 7.04 6.50 9.58
CA PRO A 271 7.30 7.73 10.35
C PRO A 271 6.44 7.84 11.60
N LEU A 272 5.17 7.40 11.55
CA LEU A 272 4.27 7.39 12.70
C LEU A 272 4.74 6.38 13.77
N GLU A 273 5.14 5.18 13.34
CA GLU A 273 5.69 4.14 14.23
C GLU A 273 7.02 4.59 14.86
N GLU A 274 7.95 5.14 14.08
CA GLU A 274 9.25 5.62 14.60
C GLU A 274 9.05 6.80 15.56
N ALA A 275 8.08 7.69 15.31
CA ALA A 275 7.74 8.79 16.21
C ALA A 275 7.12 8.30 17.53
N ASP A 276 6.22 7.30 17.51
CA ASP A 276 5.69 6.66 18.73
C ASP A 276 6.81 6.01 19.56
N LEU A 277 7.70 5.28 18.88
CA LEU A 277 8.85 4.63 19.53
C LEU A 277 9.81 5.66 20.14
N GLU A 278 10.10 6.76 19.44
CA GLU A 278 10.92 7.85 19.97
C GLU A 278 10.25 8.55 21.16
N HIS A 279 8.94 8.78 21.10
CA HIS A 279 8.20 9.37 22.21
C HIS A 279 8.25 8.50 23.47
N ARG A 280 8.09 7.17 23.31
CA ARG A 280 8.01 6.22 24.44
C ARG A 280 9.37 5.84 25.02
N PHE A 281 10.41 5.71 24.18
CA PHE A 281 11.71 5.17 24.56
C PHE A 281 12.87 6.19 24.45
N GLY A 282 12.66 7.36 23.82
CA GLY A 282 13.63 8.45 23.76
C GLY A 282 15.00 8.03 23.22
N ASP A 283 16.06 8.31 23.99
CA ASP A 283 17.45 8.07 23.62
C ASP A 283 17.78 6.60 23.32
N ASP A 284 17.07 5.65 23.93
CA ASP A 284 17.27 4.23 23.66
C ASP A 284 16.89 3.89 22.22
N PHE A 285 15.76 4.41 21.76
CA PHE A 285 15.34 4.26 20.38
C PHE A 285 16.28 4.98 19.42
N ARG A 286 16.71 6.22 19.75
CA ARG A 286 17.69 6.95 18.90
C ARG A 286 19.00 6.19 18.74
N ARG A 287 19.56 5.63 19.82
CA ARG A 287 20.78 4.81 19.77
C ARG A 287 20.58 3.52 18.99
N TYR A 288 19.41 2.89 19.10
CA TYR A 288 19.07 1.73 18.29
C TYR A 288 18.94 2.09 16.81
N ALA A 289 18.23 3.16 16.48
CA ALA A 289 18.02 3.67 15.12
C ALA A 289 19.31 4.07 14.41
N ALA A 290 20.28 4.63 15.14
CA ALA A 290 21.61 4.93 14.61
C ALA A 290 22.42 3.66 14.28
N ARG A 291 22.14 2.53 14.95
CA ARG A 291 22.88 1.27 14.78
C ARG A 291 22.26 0.32 13.78
N VAL A 292 20.93 0.27 13.68
CA VAL A 292 20.22 -0.70 12.85
C VAL A 292 19.45 0.02 11.75
N ARG A 293 19.66 -0.39 10.50
CA ARG A 293 18.98 0.22 9.33
C ARG A 293 17.53 -0.26 9.25
N CYS A 294 16.67 0.53 8.62
CA CYS A 294 15.24 0.19 8.50
C CYS A 294 14.98 -1.01 7.60
N TRP A 295 15.67 -1.07 6.46
CA TRP A 295 15.38 -2.02 5.38
C TRP A 295 16.53 -2.98 5.07
N VAL A 296 17.76 -2.48 5.13
CA VAL A 296 18.94 -3.24 4.73
C VAL A 296 19.53 -3.97 5.94
N PRO A 297 19.63 -5.31 5.91
CA PRO A 297 20.28 -6.05 6.98
C PRO A 297 21.71 -5.56 7.21
N ARG A 298 22.07 -5.31 8.47
CA ARG A 298 23.43 -4.95 8.85
C ARG A 298 24.24 -6.21 9.15
N TRP A 299 25.29 -6.46 8.35
CA TRP A 299 26.29 -7.49 8.62
C TRP A 299 27.65 -6.91 9.06
N PRO A 300 28.35 -7.55 10.02
CA PRO A 300 27.91 -8.68 10.85
C PRO A 300 26.82 -8.28 11.87
N VAL A 301 25.99 -9.24 12.30
CA VAL A 301 24.92 -9.00 13.29
C VAL A 301 25.56 -8.52 14.60
N PRO A 302 25.28 -7.30 15.10
CA PRO A 302 25.89 -6.81 16.34
C PRO A 302 25.54 -7.73 17.51
N ALA A 303 26.51 -8.16 18.33
CA ALA A 303 26.28 -9.00 19.52
C ALA A 303 25.14 -8.42 20.40
N SER A 304 24.36 -9.29 21.07
CA SER A 304 23.29 -8.85 21.94
C SER A 304 23.83 -7.90 23.02
N ALA A 305 23.28 -6.70 23.12
CA ALA A 305 23.53 -5.85 24.28
C ALA A 305 23.01 -6.56 25.54
N PRO A 306 23.68 -6.46 26.70
CA PRO A 306 23.18 -7.01 27.95
C PRO A 306 21.77 -6.50 28.25
N VAL A 307 20.95 -7.36 28.86
CA VAL A 307 19.53 -7.14 29.19
C VAL A 307 19.30 -5.93 30.12
N ASP A 308 20.37 -5.35 30.68
CA ASP A 308 20.35 -4.27 31.67
C ASP A 308 20.23 -2.84 31.08
N ALA A 309 20.13 -2.69 29.75
CA ALA A 309 19.97 -1.39 29.09
C ALA A 309 18.53 -1.09 28.62
N ILE A 310 17.51 -1.72 29.25
CA ILE A 310 16.11 -1.56 28.87
C ILE A 310 15.47 -0.54 29.82
N SER A 311 15.41 0.73 29.42
CA SER A 311 14.62 1.71 30.16
C SER A 311 13.14 1.33 30.08
N PRO A 312 12.38 1.33 31.20
CA PRO A 312 10.93 1.29 31.13
C PRO A 312 10.39 2.52 30.35
N PRO A 313 9.18 2.45 29.77
CA PRO A 313 8.60 3.58 29.07
C PRO A 313 8.59 4.82 29.97
N ARG A 314 8.94 5.99 29.41
CA ARG A 314 8.80 7.25 30.14
C ARG A 314 7.31 7.45 30.46
N ARG A 315 7.01 7.73 31.73
CA ARG A 315 5.65 8.07 32.17
C ARG A 315 5.22 9.41 31.61
#